data_AF-A0A3S4GB64-F1
#
_entry.id   AF-A0A3S4GB64-F1
#
_cell.length_a   1.000
_cell.length_b   1.000
_cell.length_c   1.000
_cell.angle_alpha   90.00
_cell.angle_beta   90.00
_cell.angle_gamma   90.00
#
_symmetry.space_group_name_H-M   'P 1'
#
loop_
_entity.id
_entity.type
_entity.pdbx_description
1 polymer ?
#
loop_
_entity_poly.entity_id
_entity_poly.type
_entity_poly.pdbx_seq_one_letter_code
_entity_poly.pdbx_strand_id
1 'polypeptide(L)'
;MFEHDRDRKKLAKLVGLEEQQTIVIDGAGINPEIYKYSLEQNHDVPVVLFASRMLWSKGLGDLIEAKKILRSKNIHFTLNVAGILVENDKDAISLQVIENWHQQGLINWLGRSNNVCDLIEQSNIVALPSVYSEGCSANSSGSIFCGSRLYCL
;
A
#
# COMPACT_ATOMS: atom_id res chain seq x y z
N MET A 1 24.33 -0.70 -2.16
CA MET A 1 23.43 -1.72 -1.57
C MET A 1 22.14 -1.67 -2.37
N PHE A 2 21.68 -2.80 -2.88
CA PHE A 2 20.52 -2.88 -3.76
C PHE A 2 19.60 -4.03 -3.29
N GLU A 3 18.29 -3.84 -3.35
CA GLU A 3 17.34 -4.92 -3.04
C GLU A 3 17.10 -5.83 -4.25
N HIS A 4 17.31 -5.32 -5.46
CA HIS A 4 17.13 -6.06 -6.69
C HIS A 4 18.39 -6.00 -7.56
N ASP A 5 18.80 -7.16 -8.08
CA ASP A 5 19.96 -7.28 -8.97
C ASP A 5 19.80 -6.45 -10.27
N ARG A 6 18.56 -6.22 -10.69
CA ARG A 6 18.23 -5.37 -11.85
C ARG A 6 18.62 -3.91 -11.62
N ASP A 7 18.33 -3.36 -10.43
CA ASP A 7 18.68 -1.99 -10.08
C ASP A 7 20.18 -1.83 -9.92
N ARG A 8 20.83 -2.84 -9.32
CA ARG A 8 22.29 -2.93 -9.25
C ARG A 8 22.92 -2.82 -10.63
N LYS A 9 22.46 -3.62 -11.60
CA LYS A 9 23.01 -3.63 -12.96
C LYS A 9 22.75 -2.32 -13.71
N LYS A 10 21.57 -1.74 -13.57
CA LYS A 10 21.24 -0.44 -14.20
C LYS A 10 22.10 0.68 -13.64
N LEU A 11 22.20 0.81 -12.31
CA LEU A 11 23.02 1.83 -11.69
C LEU A 11 24.51 1.58 -11.93
N ALA A 12 25.01 0.35 -11.78
CA ALA A 12 26.42 0.04 -12.02
C ALA A 12 26.88 0.45 -13.44
N LYS A 13 26.03 0.24 -14.45
CA LYS A 13 26.31 0.66 -15.83
C LYS A 13 26.27 2.18 -16.03
N LEU A 14 25.43 2.90 -15.29
CA LEU A 14 25.28 4.37 -15.41
C LEU A 14 26.38 5.14 -14.67
N VAL A 15 26.87 4.62 -13.54
CA VAL A 15 27.92 5.28 -12.72
C VAL A 15 29.30 4.63 -12.81
N GLY A 16 29.46 3.55 -13.58
CA GLY A 16 30.75 2.87 -13.78
C GLY A 16 31.25 2.15 -12.52
N LEU A 17 30.34 1.59 -11.71
CA LEU A 17 30.68 0.88 -10.47
C LEU A 17 31.09 -0.56 -10.78
N GLU A 18 32.17 -1.05 -10.17
CA GLU A 18 32.58 -2.45 -10.27
C GLU A 18 31.69 -3.35 -9.40
N GLU A 19 31.40 -4.57 -9.88
CA GLU A 19 30.46 -5.49 -9.21
C GLU A 19 30.88 -5.83 -7.78
N GLN A 20 32.19 -5.89 -7.49
CA GLN A 20 32.73 -6.17 -6.15
C GLN A 20 32.41 -5.06 -5.12
N GLN A 21 31.98 -3.88 -5.56
CA GLN A 21 31.60 -2.76 -4.68
C GLN A 21 30.09 -2.73 -4.38
N THR A 22 29.35 -3.74 -4.82
CA THR A 22 27.89 -3.75 -4.74
C THR A 22 27.35 -5.06 -4.14
N ILE A 23 26.56 -4.93 -3.08
CA ILE A 23 25.86 -6.04 -2.41
C ILE A 23 24.37 -5.97 -2.78
N VAL A 24 23.82 -7.11 -3.19
CA VAL A 24 22.37 -7.34 -3.30
C VAL A 24 21.93 -8.06 -2.03
N ILE A 25 20.90 -7.54 -1.36
CA ILE A 25 20.25 -8.21 -0.22
C ILE A 25 18.96 -8.86 -0.70
N ASP A 26 18.58 -10.01 -0.13
CA ASP A 26 17.39 -10.82 -0.52
C ASP A 26 16.04 -10.20 -0.07
N GLY A 27 15.94 -8.87 -0.14
CA GLY A 27 14.79 -8.11 0.34
C GLY A 27 14.83 -7.85 1.85
N ALA A 28 14.04 -6.86 2.28
CA ALA A 28 13.83 -6.57 3.69
C ALA A 28 12.87 -7.63 4.27
N GLY A 29 13.41 -8.67 4.90
CA GLY A 29 12.60 -9.67 5.62
C GLY A 29 11.71 -9.01 6.69
N ILE A 30 10.51 -9.54 6.90
CA ILE A 30 9.64 -9.12 8.01
C ILE A 30 10.15 -9.71 9.33
N ASN A 31 9.99 -8.99 10.43
CA ASN A 31 10.35 -9.52 11.75
C ASN A 31 9.15 -10.31 12.33
N PRO A 32 9.22 -11.64 12.43
CA PRO A 32 8.10 -12.47 12.89
C PRO A 32 7.76 -12.25 14.38
N GLU A 33 8.68 -11.69 15.18
CA GLU A 33 8.39 -11.30 16.57
C GLU A 33 7.40 -10.12 16.65
N ILE A 34 7.37 -9.29 15.60
CA ILE A 34 6.51 -8.11 15.49
C ILE A 34 5.19 -8.47 14.78
N TYR A 35 5.21 -9.40 13.84
CA TYR A 35 4.05 -9.80 13.03
C TYR A 35 3.57 -11.21 13.38
N LYS A 36 2.99 -11.37 14.57
CA LYS A 36 2.47 -12.65 15.04
C LYS A 36 1.20 -13.07 14.30
N TYR A 37 0.98 -14.37 14.23
CA TYR A 37 -0.29 -14.92 13.76
C TYR A 37 -1.45 -14.47 14.66
N SER A 38 -2.53 -14.00 14.05
CA SER A 38 -3.79 -13.66 14.72
C SER A 38 -4.98 -14.27 13.98
N LEU A 39 -6.04 -14.65 14.70
CA LEU A 39 -7.30 -15.08 14.08
C LEU A 39 -8.00 -13.89 13.44
N GLU A 40 -8.75 -14.13 12.36
CA GLU A 40 -9.56 -13.08 11.75
C GLU A 40 -10.64 -12.59 12.72
N GLN A 41 -10.79 -11.27 12.81
CA GLN A 41 -11.90 -10.69 13.55
C GLN A 41 -13.20 -10.84 12.77
N ASN A 42 -14.22 -11.32 13.47
CA ASN A 42 -15.54 -11.51 12.90
C ASN A 42 -16.28 -10.17 12.94
N HIS A 43 -16.24 -9.44 11.82
CA HIS A 43 -16.94 -8.17 11.65
C HIS A 43 -18.21 -8.38 10.82
N ASP A 44 -19.32 -7.75 11.23
CA ASP A 44 -20.58 -7.77 10.46
C ASP A 44 -20.43 -7.13 9.07
N VAL A 45 -19.51 -6.16 8.96
CA VAL A 45 -19.13 -5.49 7.72
C VAL A 45 -17.62 -5.63 7.53
N PRO A 46 -17.13 -6.18 6.40
CA PRO A 46 -15.70 -6.36 6.17
C PRO A 46 -14.90 -5.06 6.31
N VAL A 47 -13.73 -5.14 6.93
CA VAL A 47 -12.80 -4.02 7.11
C VAL A 47 -11.62 -4.17 6.16
N VAL A 48 -11.45 -3.18 5.29
CA VAL A 48 -10.33 -3.04 4.37
C VAL A 48 -9.41 -1.93 4.87
N LEU A 49 -8.11 -2.22 4.98
CA LEU A 49 -7.08 -1.26 5.34
C LEU A 49 -6.25 -0.85 4.12
N PHE A 50 -6.09 0.46 3.97
CA PHE A 50 -5.07 1.06 3.11
C PHE A 50 -4.06 1.80 3.99
N ALA A 51 -2.79 1.37 3.96
CA ALA A 51 -1.72 1.93 4.77
C ALA A 51 -0.50 2.31 3.91
N SER A 52 -0.30 3.60 3.62
CA SER A 52 0.83 4.05 2.78
C SER A 52 1.20 5.53 2.97
N ARG A 53 2.14 6.03 2.16
CA ARG A 53 2.22 7.48 1.88
C ARG A 53 1.00 7.91 1.08
N MET A 54 0.45 9.10 1.34
CA MET A 54 -0.74 9.64 0.67
C MET A 54 -0.37 10.17 -0.71
N LEU A 55 -0.16 9.24 -1.64
CA LEU A 55 0.21 9.49 -3.02
C LEU A 55 -0.84 8.88 -3.96
N TRP A 56 -1.18 9.57 -5.05
CA TRP A 56 -2.12 9.06 -6.05
C TRP A 56 -1.62 7.75 -6.66
N SER A 57 -0.32 7.64 -6.95
CA SER A 57 0.31 6.40 -7.44
C SER A 57 0.16 5.20 -6.50
N LYS A 58 -0.18 5.39 -5.22
CA LYS A 58 -0.47 4.29 -4.29
C LYS A 58 -1.89 3.73 -4.45
N GLY A 59 -2.73 4.38 -5.25
CA GLY A 59 -4.00 3.83 -5.71
C GLY A 59 -5.17 3.97 -4.72
N LEU A 60 -5.08 4.90 -3.75
CA LEU A 60 -6.21 5.19 -2.86
C LEU A 60 -7.45 5.63 -3.66
N GLY A 61 -7.26 6.41 -4.73
CA GLY A 61 -8.34 6.83 -5.63
C GLY A 61 -9.09 5.65 -6.24
N ASP A 62 -8.38 4.60 -6.65
CA ASP A 62 -9.00 3.40 -7.22
C ASP A 62 -9.87 2.66 -6.19
N LEU A 63 -9.43 2.59 -4.93
CA LEU A 63 -10.24 2.02 -3.84
C LEU A 63 -11.49 2.84 -3.54
N ILE A 64 -11.43 4.17 -3.66
CA ILE A 64 -12.61 5.03 -3.52
C ILE A 64 -13.63 4.72 -4.61
N GLU A 65 -13.20 4.59 -5.87
CA GLU A 65 -14.10 4.24 -6.97
C GLU A 65 -14.67 2.83 -6.81
N ALA A 66 -13.85 1.85 -6.43
CA ALA A 66 -14.31 0.51 -6.10
C ALA A 66 -15.38 0.53 -4.99
N LYS A 67 -15.18 1.34 -3.94
CA LYS A 67 -16.17 1.52 -2.87
C LYS A 67 -17.49 2.09 -3.38
N LYS A 68 -17.45 3.10 -4.25
CA LYS A 68 -18.67 3.68 -4.84
C LYS A 68 -19.44 2.63 -5.68
N ILE A 69 -18.72 1.87 -6.51
CA ILE A 69 -19.31 0.81 -7.35
C ILE A 69 -19.94 -0.30 -6.50
N LEU A 70 -19.27 -0.73 -5.43
CA LEU A 70 -19.80 -1.77 -4.55
C LEU A 70 -21.01 -1.25 -3.76
N ARG A 71 -20.96 -0.01 -3.27
CA ARG A 71 -22.09 0.63 -2.60
C ARG A 71 -23.33 0.71 -3.50
N SER A 72 -23.18 1.00 -4.80
CA SER A 72 -24.32 1.01 -5.74
C SER A 72 -24.92 -0.38 -5.98
N LYS A 73 -24.16 -1.44 -5.68
CA LYS A 73 -24.63 -2.85 -5.71
C LYS A 73 -25.12 -3.33 -4.35
N ASN A 74 -25.28 -2.42 -3.37
CA ASN A 74 -25.63 -2.73 -1.99
C ASN A 74 -24.62 -3.67 -1.28
N ILE A 75 -23.35 -3.63 -1.71
CA ILE A 75 -22.24 -4.35 -1.07
C ILE A 75 -21.45 -3.32 -0.25
N HIS A 76 -21.30 -3.57 1.04
CA HIS A 76 -20.71 -2.63 1.99
C HIS A 76 -19.43 -3.17 2.59
N PHE A 77 -18.47 -2.28 2.80
CA PHE A 77 -17.25 -2.54 3.57
C PHE A 77 -16.74 -1.23 4.17
N THR A 78 -16.04 -1.35 5.31
CA THR A 78 -15.32 -0.24 5.94
C THR A 78 -13.97 -0.07 5.24
N LEU A 79 -13.62 1.15 4.84
CA LEU A 79 -12.33 1.46 4.25
C LEU A 79 -11.55 2.34 5.22
N ASN A 80 -10.69 1.71 6.02
CA ASN A 80 -9.77 2.39 6.93
C ASN A 80 -8.55 2.84 6.15
N VAL A 81 -8.17 4.11 6.32
CA VAL A 81 -7.05 4.72 5.61
C VAL A 81 -6.10 5.29 6.66
N ALA A 82 -4.89 4.76 6.73
CA ALA A 82 -3.81 5.28 7.56
C ALA A 82 -2.63 5.68 6.69
N GLY A 83 -1.97 6.77 7.01
CA GLY A 83 -0.83 7.16 6.19
C GLY A 83 -0.19 8.49 6.49
N ILE A 84 0.93 8.70 5.79
CA ILE A 84 1.77 9.88 5.94
C ILE A 84 1.47 10.83 4.77
N LEU A 85 1.09 12.07 5.09
CA LEU A 85 0.97 13.15 4.11
C LEU A 85 2.34 13.51 3.56
N VAL A 86 2.41 13.83 2.27
CA VAL A 86 3.65 14.21 1.58
C VAL A 86 3.50 15.66 1.13
N GLU A 87 4.46 16.50 1.54
CA GLU A 87 4.53 17.89 1.09
C GLU A 87 5.41 18.01 -0.16
N ASN A 88 5.14 19.02 -0.99
CA ASN A 88 5.93 19.35 -2.18
C ASN A 88 6.10 18.22 -3.22
N ASP A 89 5.16 17.27 -3.25
CA ASP A 89 5.08 16.24 -4.29
C ASP A 89 3.82 16.44 -5.14
N LYS A 90 3.98 16.43 -6.46
CA LYS A 90 2.88 16.53 -7.43
C LYS A 90 1.94 15.32 -7.41
N ASP A 91 2.42 14.18 -6.92
CA ASP A 91 1.67 12.95 -6.75
C ASP A 91 0.98 12.90 -5.38
N ALA A 92 1.16 13.91 -4.51
CA ALA A 92 0.52 13.94 -3.20
C ALA A 92 -1.00 14.12 -3.27
N ILE A 93 -1.71 13.37 -2.43
CA ILE A 93 -3.12 13.60 -2.15
C ILE A 93 -3.20 14.64 -1.03
N SER A 94 -3.82 15.79 -1.31
CA SER A 94 -3.99 16.84 -0.30
C SER A 94 -4.88 16.38 0.85
N LEU A 95 -4.61 16.91 2.05
CA LEU A 95 -5.44 16.64 3.23
C LEU A 95 -6.91 17.01 3.00
N GLN A 96 -7.18 18.12 2.29
CA GLN A 96 -8.54 18.55 1.96
C GLN A 96 -9.31 17.49 1.15
N VAL A 97 -8.65 16.80 0.22
CA VAL A 97 -9.27 15.70 -0.56
C VAL A 97 -9.59 14.52 0.34
N ILE A 98 -8.67 14.14 1.24
CA ILE A 98 -8.85 13.03 2.19
C ILE A 98 -10.00 13.34 3.15
N GLU A 99 -10.03 14.55 3.73
CA GLU A 99 -11.09 14.99 4.63
C GLU A 99 -12.45 15.01 3.94
N ASN A 100 -12.51 15.44 2.69
CA ASN A 100 -13.75 15.40 1.91
C ASN A 100 -14.24 13.95 1.70
N TRP A 101 -13.37 12.99 1.38
CA TRP A 101 -13.76 11.58 1.31
C TRP A 101 -14.20 11.01 2.67
N HIS A 102 -13.57 11.45 3.75
CA HIS A 102 -13.97 11.07 5.10
C HIS A 102 -15.38 11.59 5.45
N GLN A 103 -15.65 12.87 5.18
CA GLN A 103 -16.96 13.51 5.40
C GLN A 103 -18.07 12.87 4.55
N GLN A 104 -17.74 12.39 3.34
CA GLN A 104 -18.68 11.66 2.49
C GLN A 104 -18.94 10.21 2.94
N GLY A 105 -18.24 9.74 3.99
CA GLY A 105 -18.31 8.35 4.47
C GLY A 105 -17.68 7.34 3.52
N LEU A 106 -16.85 7.79 2.57
CA LEU A 106 -16.12 6.91 1.67
C LEU A 106 -14.96 6.24 2.39
N ILE A 107 -14.30 6.96 3.30
CA ILE A 107 -13.19 6.43 4.12
C ILE A 107 -13.36 6.76 5.59
N ASN A 108 -12.73 5.95 6.42
CA ASN A 108 -12.39 6.30 7.79
C ASN A 108 -10.92 6.73 7.81
N TRP A 109 -10.66 8.03 7.90
CA TRP A 109 -9.30 8.56 7.93
C TRP A 109 -8.73 8.43 9.36
N LEU A 110 -7.74 7.55 9.51
CA LEU A 110 -7.08 7.26 10.78
C LEU A 110 -5.84 8.15 11.02
N GLY A 111 -5.44 8.94 10.02
CA GLY A 111 -4.23 9.75 10.10
C GLY A 111 -2.95 8.91 10.00
N ARG A 112 -1.86 9.49 10.48
CA ARG A 112 -0.59 8.79 10.63
C ARG A 112 -0.67 7.86 11.85
N SER A 113 -0.48 6.56 11.62
CA SER A 113 -0.32 5.58 12.71
C SER A 113 1.16 5.21 12.89
N ASN A 114 1.58 5.11 14.15
CA ASN A 114 2.89 4.52 14.51
C ASN A 114 2.79 3.02 14.79
N ASN A 115 1.57 2.46 14.84
CA ASN A 115 1.35 1.04 15.04
C ASN A 115 0.47 0.47 13.91
N VAL A 116 1.12 0.12 12.81
CA VAL A 116 0.43 -0.47 11.64
C VAL A 116 0.05 -1.93 11.91
N CYS A 117 0.73 -2.61 12.84
CA CYS A 117 0.43 -4.00 13.20
C CYS A 117 -0.99 -4.12 13.77
N ASP A 118 -1.35 -3.28 14.74
CA ASP A 118 -2.70 -3.25 15.32
C ASP A 118 -3.78 -2.99 14.25
N LEU A 119 -3.48 -2.13 13.28
CA LEU A 119 -4.42 -1.82 12.19
C LEU A 119 -4.62 -3.02 11.26
N ILE A 120 -3.56 -3.76 10.98
CA ILE A 120 -3.61 -5.00 10.18
C ILE A 120 -4.42 -6.07 10.94
N GLU A 121 -4.19 -6.22 12.25
CA GLU A 121 -4.92 -7.18 13.08
C GLU A 121 -6.42 -6.88 13.17
N GLN A 122 -6.80 -5.60 13.13
CA GLN A 122 -8.20 -5.15 13.15
C GLN A 122 -8.86 -5.13 11.76
N SER A 123 -8.18 -5.61 10.73
CA SER A 123 -8.67 -5.57 9.35
C SER A 123 -8.80 -6.97 8.75
N ASN A 124 -9.82 -7.17 7.90
CA ASN A 124 -9.99 -8.41 7.15
C ASN A 124 -9.08 -8.45 5.91
N ILE A 125 -8.88 -7.30 5.25
CA ILE A 125 -8.11 -7.20 4.01
C ILE A 125 -7.17 -6.00 4.08
N VAL A 126 -5.94 -6.15 3.58
CA VAL A 126 -5.03 -5.03 3.33
C VAL A 126 -4.90 -4.83 1.82
N ALA A 127 -5.25 -3.65 1.32
CA ALA A 127 -5.28 -3.36 -0.10
C ALA A 127 -4.28 -2.26 -0.47
N LEU A 128 -3.39 -2.56 -1.42
CA LEU A 128 -2.40 -1.61 -1.95
C LEU A 128 -2.34 -1.71 -3.47
N PRO A 129 -3.27 -1.06 -4.20
CA PRO A 129 -3.29 -1.05 -5.66
C PRO A 129 -2.25 -0.10 -6.27
N SER A 130 -1.01 -0.17 -5.77
CA SER A 130 0.03 0.77 -6.18
C SER A 130 0.47 0.54 -7.62
N VAL A 131 0.55 1.63 -8.38
CA VAL A 131 1.17 1.65 -9.71
C VAL A 131 2.68 1.72 -9.52
N TYR A 132 3.38 0.61 -9.75
CA TYR A 132 4.83 0.60 -9.75
C TYR A 132 5.34 0.85 -11.18
N SER A 133 6.15 1.88 -11.38
CA SER A 133 6.92 2.05 -12.62
C SER A 133 8.15 1.15 -12.59
N GLU A 134 7.96 -0.15 -12.43
CA GLU A 134 9.02 -1.09 -12.80
C GLU A 134 9.03 -1.16 -14.32
N GLY A 135 10.20 -0.98 -14.92
CA GLY A 135 10.41 -1.10 -16.37
C GLY A 135 10.22 -2.53 -16.89
N CYS A 136 9.02 -3.08 -16.72
CA CYS A 136 8.47 -4.17 -17.51
C CYS A 136 7.58 -3.53 -18.57
N SER A 137 8.12 -3.41 -19.78
CA SER A 137 7.34 -3.15 -20.97
C SER A 137 6.41 -4.34 -21.20
N ALA A 138 5.17 -4.27 -20.69
CA ALA A 138 4.04 -5.05 -21.17
C ALA A 138 2.73 -4.42 -20.66
N ASN A 139 2.13 -3.59 -21.51
CA ASN A 139 0.69 -3.34 -21.63
C ASN A 139 -0.16 -3.32 -20.34
N SER A 140 -0.50 -2.10 -19.90
CA SER A 140 -1.83 -1.76 -19.37
C SER A 140 -2.43 -2.73 -18.33
N SER A 141 -1.72 -3.02 -17.25
CA SER A 141 -2.30 -3.64 -16.06
C SER A 141 -1.64 -3.04 -14.81
N GLY A 142 -2.38 -2.21 -14.08
CA GLY A 142 -1.96 -1.76 -12.75
C GLY A 142 -1.80 -2.99 -11.85
N SER A 143 -0.67 -3.07 -11.14
CA SER A 143 -0.41 -4.13 -10.19
C SER A 143 -1.30 -3.91 -8.96
N ILE A 144 -2.43 -4.61 -8.88
CA ILE A 144 -3.23 -4.64 -7.66
C ILE A 144 -2.55 -5.64 -6.73
N PHE A 145 -1.82 -5.15 -5.71
CA PHE A 145 -1.47 -6.00 -4.58
C PHE A 145 -2.73 -6.15 -3.70
N CYS A 146 -3.58 -7.11 -4.07
CA CYS A 146 -4.69 -7.58 -3.24
C CYS A 146 -4.17 -8.80 -2.46
N GLY A 147 -3.57 -8.54 -1.31
CA GLY A 147 -3.28 -9.61 -0.36
C GLY A 147 -4.54 -9.89 0.45
N SER A 148 -5.19 -11.03 0.23
CA SER A 148 -5.98 -11.66 1.29
C SER A 148 -4.97 -12.16 2.34
N ARG A 149 -4.54 -11.22 3.20
CA ARG A 149 -3.35 -11.25 4.07
C ARG A 149 -2.05 -11.63 3.32
N LEU A 150 -1.00 -10.81 3.50
CA LEU A 150 0.35 -11.35 3.42
C LEU A 150 0.36 -12.56 4.36
N TYR A 151 0.69 -13.74 3.85
CA TYR A 151 1.24 -14.77 4.71
C TYR A 151 2.40 -14.12 5.45
N CYS A 152 2.21 -13.83 6.75
CA CYS A 152 3.33 -13.52 7.63
C CYS A 152 4.16 -14.81 7.69
N LEU A 153 5.22 -14.88 6.88
CA LEU A 153 6.26 -15.89 7.00
C LEU A 153 7.20 -15.50 8.14
#